data_AF-A0A382R292-F1
#
_entry.id   AF-A0A382R292-F1
#
_cell.length_a   1.000
_cell.length_b   1.000
_cell.length_c   1.000
_cell.angle_alpha   90.00
_cell.angle_beta   90.00
_cell.angle_gamma   90.00
#
_symmetry.space_group_name_H-M   'P 1'
#
loop_
_entity.id
_entity.type
_entity.pdbx_description
1 polymer ?
#
loop_
_entity_poly.entity_id
_entity_poly.type
_entity_poly.pdbx_seq_one_letter_code
_entity_poly.pdbx_strand_id
1 'polypeptide(L)'
;MGLSSETIKKDFPIFNNSDLVYLDNAATTHKPQSVLDTVDRLYTEANANVHRALYSLGSESTERFENSRTKVADFINSNSA
;
A
#
# COMPACT_ATOMS: atom_id res chain seq x y z
N MET A 1 -3.25 -2.10 -24.36
CA MET A 1 -3.22 -3.33 -23.53
C MET A 1 -4.47 -3.35 -22.69
N GLY A 2 -5.27 -4.41 -22.76
CA GLY A 2 -6.50 -4.54 -21.98
C GLY A 2 -6.24 -5.05 -20.57
N LEU A 3 -7.08 -4.68 -19.62
CA LEU A 3 -7.13 -5.26 -18.28
C LEU A 3 -7.60 -6.72 -18.39
N SER A 4 -6.84 -7.67 -17.81
CA SER A 4 -7.21 -9.09 -17.71
C SER A 4 -7.37 -9.48 -16.24
N SER A 5 -8.50 -10.10 -15.91
CA SER A 5 -8.79 -10.66 -14.59
C SER A 5 -7.75 -11.69 -14.15
N GLU A 6 -7.30 -12.53 -15.08
CA GLU A 6 -6.34 -13.59 -14.83
C GLU A 6 -4.97 -13.03 -14.47
N THR A 7 -4.57 -11.93 -15.11
CA THR A 7 -3.33 -11.22 -14.75
C THR A 7 -3.46 -10.53 -13.39
N ILE A 8 -4.54 -9.77 -13.16
CA ILE A 8 -4.74 -9.04 -11.89
C ILE A 8 -4.82 -9.99 -10.69
N LYS A 9 -5.47 -11.15 -10.84
CA LYS A 9 -5.62 -12.13 -9.75
C LYS A 9 -4.27 -12.62 -9.21
N LYS A 10 -3.21 -12.65 -10.04
CA LYS A 10 -1.86 -13.05 -9.63
C LYS A 10 -1.20 -12.06 -8.66
N ASP A 11 -1.65 -10.81 -8.65
CA ASP A 11 -1.12 -9.80 -7.72
C ASP A 11 -1.60 -10.05 -6.28
N PHE A 12 -2.61 -10.90 -6.05
CA PHE A 12 -3.23 -11.14 -4.75
C PHE A 12 -2.85 -12.54 -4.22
N PRO A 13 -1.89 -12.65 -3.29
CA PRO A 13 -1.33 -13.94 -2.89
C PRO A 13 -2.31 -14.93 -2.29
N ILE A 14 -3.41 -14.44 -1.69
CA ILE A 14 -4.45 -15.28 -1.08
C ILE A 14 -5.13 -16.22 -2.09
N PHE A 15 -5.08 -15.88 -3.39
CA PHE A 15 -5.65 -16.72 -4.45
C PHE A 15 -4.64 -17.67 -5.08
N ASN A 16 -3.35 -17.59 -4.71
CA ASN A 16 -2.34 -18.48 -5.24
C ASN A 16 -2.60 -19.90 -4.75
N ASN A 17 -2.78 -20.84 -5.68
CA ASN A 17 -3.09 -22.26 -5.39
C ASN A 17 -4.35 -22.46 -4.53
N SER A 18 -5.34 -21.59 -4.69
CA SER A 18 -6.57 -21.59 -3.91
C SER A 18 -7.79 -21.55 -4.82
N ASP A 19 -8.79 -22.38 -4.51
CA ASP A 19 -10.12 -22.34 -5.13
C ASP A 19 -11.05 -21.33 -4.45
N LEU A 20 -10.50 -20.42 -3.63
CA LEU A 20 -11.25 -19.39 -2.91
C LEU A 20 -12.02 -18.50 -3.89
N VAL A 21 -13.34 -18.44 -3.67
CA VAL A 21 -14.25 -17.47 -4.28
C VAL A 21 -14.67 -16.48 -3.21
N TYR A 22 -14.13 -15.26 -3.27
CA TYR A 22 -14.39 -14.20 -2.29
C TYR A 22 -15.32 -13.14 -2.89
N LEU A 23 -16.59 -13.14 -2.45
CA LEU A 23 -17.64 -12.22 -2.92
C LEU A 23 -18.08 -11.20 -1.85
N ASP A 24 -17.22 -10.95 -0.86
CA ASP A 24 -17.50 -10.06 0.27
C ASP A 24 -16.63 -8.78 0.25
N ASN A 25 -16.29 -8.30 -0.95
CA ASN A 25 -15.41 -7.12 -1.12
C ASN A 25 -15.99 -5.83 -0.53
N ALA A 26 -17.31 -5.76 -0.34
CA ALA A 26 -17.98 -4.64 0.29
C ALA A 26 -17.69 -4.55 1.80
N ALA A 27 -17.44 -5.69 2.47
CA ALA A 27 -17.00 -5.70 3.86
C ALA A 27 -15.51 -5.37 3.97
N THR A 28 -14.66 -6.00 3.16
CA THR A 28 -13.23 -5.65 3.05
C THR A 28 -12.62 -6.25 1.78
N THR A 29 -11.54 -5.66 1.27
CA THR A 29 -10.82 -6.17 0.11
C THR A 29 -9.59 -6.99 0.50
N HIS A 30 -9.19 -7.95 -0.32
CA HIS A 30 -7.84 -8.53 -0.22
C HIS A 30 -6.78 -7.53 -0.70
N LYS A 31 -5.52 -7.77 -0.32
CA LYS A 31 -4.42 -6.84 -0.58
C LYS A 31 -3.48 -7.43 -1.63
N PRO A 32 -3.07 -6.67 -2.65
CA PRO A 32 -2.07 -7.14 -3.59
C PRO A 32 -0.68 -7.17 -2.94
N GLN A 33 0.24 -7.95 -3.49
CA GLN A 33 1.60 -8.14 -3.00
C GLN A 33 2.35 -6.81 -2.83
N SER A 34 2.16 -5.86 -3.75
CA SER A 34 2.78 -4.54 -3.68
C SER A 34 2.42 -3.74 -2.41
N VAL A 35 1.18 -3.89 -1.91
CA VAL A 35 0.75 -3.28 -0.65
C VAL A 35 1.41 -3.98 0.53
N LEU A 36 1.45 -5.31 0.52
CA LEU A 36 2.09 -6.11 1.57
C LEU A 36 3.58 -5.80 1.67
N ASP A 37 4.28 -5.79 0.54
CA ASP A 37 5.72 -5.50 0.44
C ASP A 37 6.02 -4.08 0.96
N THR A 38 5.16 -3.11 0.67
CA THR A 38 5.37 -1.73 1.13
C THR A 38 5.25 -1.61 2.65
N VAL A 39 4.28 -2.31 3.24
CA VAL A 39 4.13 -2.35 4.71
C VAL A 39 5.31 -3.07 5.35
N ASP A 40 5.73 -4.20 4.80
CA ASP A 40 6.89 -4.95 5.29
C ASP A 40 8.17 -4.11 5.22
N ARG A 41 8.44 -3.45 4.10
CA ARG A 41 9.58 -2.53 3.93
C ARG A 41 9.53 -1.35 4.89
N LEU A 42 8.35 -0.76 5.14
CA LEU A 42 8.24 0.31 6.12
C LEU A 42 8.71 -0.18 7.51
N TYR A 43 8.29 -1.37 7.93
CA TYR A 43 8.66 -1.90 9.24
C TYR A 43 10.11 -2.39 9.31
N THR A 44 10.65 -2.94 8.23
CA THR A 44 11.99 -3.53 8.20
C THR A 44 13.08 -2.50 7.87
N GLU A 45 12.77 -1.43 7.14
CA GLU A 45 13.77 -0.46 6.65
C GLU A 45 13.64 0.91 7.30
N ALA A 46 12.42 1.39 7.55
CA ALA A 46 12.16 2.81 7.81
C ALA A 46 11.16 3.04 8.97
N ASN A 47 11.17 2.18 9.99
CA ASN A 47 10.26 2.31 11.13
C ASN A 47 10.79 3.32 12.15
N ALA A 48 10.18 4.50 12.21
CA ALA A 48 10.42 5.49 13.24
C ALA A 48 9.20 6.42 13.43
N ASN A 49 9.19 7.15 14.54
CA ASN A 49 8.17 8.18 14.77
C ASN A 49 8.30 9.30 13.74
N VAL A 50 7.24 9.54 12.98
CA VAL A 50 7.15 10.64 12.01
C VAL A 50 7.14 12.01 12.69
N HIS A 51 7.64 13.03 11.99
CA HIS A 51 7.73 14.46 12.35
C HIS A 51 8.54 14.83 13.60
N ARG A 52 8.76 13.90 14.53
CA ARG A 52 9.34 14.18 15.87
C ARG A 52 10.79 13.74 16.00
N ALA A 53 11.32 13.01 15.02
CA ALA A 53 12.66 12.45 15.06
C ALA A 53 13.64 13.32 14.26
N LEU A 54 14.77 13.65 14.89
CA LEU A 54 15.86 14.46 14.29
C LEU A 54 16.95 13.60 13.62
N TYR A 55 16.78 12.27 13.63
CA TYR A 55 17.72 11.31 13.05
C TYR A 55 17.21 10.78 11.71
N SER A 56 18.11 10.20 10.92
CA SER A 56 17.88 9.81 9.51
C SER A 56 16.63 8.97 9.30
N LEU A 57 16.45 7.90 10.07
CA LEU A 57 15.26 7.03 9.98
C LEU A 57 13.95 7.81 10.20
N GLY A 58 13.94 8.76 11.13
CA GLY A 58 12.80 9.62 11.39
C GLY A 58 12.43 10.52 10.21
N SER A 59 13.44 11.10 9.58
CA SER A 59 13.26 11.90 8.36
C SER A 59 12.70 11.04 7.22
N GLU A 60 13.24 9.83 7.04
CA GLU A 60 12.78 8.91 5.99
C GLU A 60 11.34 8.43 6.23
N SER A 61 10.98 8.05 7.46
CA SER A 61 9.60 7.69 7.80
C SER A 61 8.65 8.85 7.51
N THR A 62 9.06 10.07 7.85
CA THR A 62 8.25 11.29 7.64
C THR A 62 8.03 11.53 6.15
N GLU A 63 9.09 11.42 5.35
CA GLU A 63 9.01 11.58 3.90
C GLU A 63 8.08 10.53 3.26
N ARG A 64 8.25 9.24 3.61
CA ARG A 64 7.39 8.16 3.09
C ARG A 64 5.91 8.37 3.46
N PHE A 65 5.64 8.87 4.68
CA PHE A 65 4.30 9.18 5.16
C PHE A 65 3.67 10.37 4.42
N GLU A 66 4.38 11.50 4.31
CA GLU A 66 3.87 12.70 3.62
C GLU A 66 3.72 12.47 2.11
N ASN A 67 4.60 11.69 1.49
CA ASN A 67 4.43 11.27 0.10
C ASN A 67 3.14 10.45 -0.11
N SER A 68 2.74 9.66 0.89
CA SER A 68 1.47 8.92 0.83
C SER A 68 0.27 9.86 0.91
N ARG A 69 0.36 10.93 1.72
CA ARG A 69 -0.66 11.99 1.80
C ARG A 69 -0.85 12.69 0.45
N THR A 70 0.24 13.10 -0.19
CA THR A 70 0.21 13.71 -1.53
C THR A 70 -0.44 12.80 -2.57
N LYS A 71 -0.08 11.50 -2.59
CA LYS A 71 -0.69 10.52 -3.51
C LYS A 71 -2.21 10.40 -3.31
N VAL A 72 -2.69 10.44 -2.06
CA VAL A 72 -4.12 10.39 -1.77
C VAL A 72 -4.81 11.68 -2.22
N ALA A 73 -4.21 12.84 -1.96
CA ALA A 73 -4.73 14.12 -2.41
C ALA A 73 -4.88 14.17 -3.93
N ASP A 74 -3.86 13.74 -4.69
CA ASP A 74 -3.91 13.64 -6.15
C ASP A 74 -5.01 12.66 -6.59
N PHE A 75 -5.13 11.49 -5.94
CA PHE A 75 -6.14 10.48 -6.28
C PHE A 75 -7.58 10.99 -6.14
N ILE A 76 -7.83 11.85 -5.15
CA ILE A 76 -9.16 12.46 -4.93
C ILE A 76 -9.29 13.87 -5.53
N ASN A 77 -8.28 14.34 -6.27
CA ASN A 77 -8.22 15.67 -6.86
C ASN A 77 -8.42 16.81 -5.83
N SER A 78 -7.76 16.68 -4.68
CA SER A 78 -7.68 17.73 -3.65
C SER A 78 -6.62 18.77 -4.02
N ASN A 79 -6.83 20.03 -3.64
CA ASN A 79 -5.85 21.11 -3.83
C ASN A 79 -4.74 21.12 -2.78
N SER A 80 -4.81 20.22 -1.78
CA SER A 80 -3.82 20.09 -0.73
C SER A 80 -3.66 18.64 -0.32
N ALA A 81 -2.42 18.28 0.03
CA ALA A 81 -2.10 17.10 0.81
C ALA A 81 -2.71 17.20 2.22
#